data_AF-A0A966EMG6-F1
#
_entry.id   AF-A0A966EMG6-F1
#
_cell.length_a   1.000
_cell.length_b   1.000
_cell.length_c   1.000
_cell.angle_alpha   90.00
_cell.angle_beta   90.00
_cell.angle_gamma   90.00
#
_symmetry.space_group_name_H-M   'P 1'
#
loop_
_entity.id
_entity.type
_entity.pdbx_description
1 polymer ?
#
loop_
_entity_poly.entity_id
_entity_poly.type
_entity_poly.pdbx_seq_one_letter_code
_entity_poly.pdbx_strand_id
1 'polypeptide(L)'
;MLAQIIGSFFLILFLAGCDVTENPVLDSSGLGLEERVAVMNKIIEPLSEVPSEILDAHYIETRIGDGHLFAGVGPSDFLFFALIKVPKEEAKKWSQNLKEPYNEVTGFSSPEGDKKWWLAKEKFMELRLYETKTYFGRYNGWMAIDDASGLIYVHTYTL
;
A
#
# COMPACT_ATOMS: atom_id res chain seq x y z
N MET A 1 -25.51 -39.09 55.34
CA MET A 1 -25.38 -37.62 55.33
C MET A 1 -24.40 -37.28 54.21
N LEU A 2 -24.93 -36.79 53.09
CA LEU A 2 -24.21 -36.54 51.84
C LEU A 2 -23.99 -35.01 51.72
N ALA A 3 -22.76 -34.54 51.58
CA ALA A 3 -22.37 -33.20 51.08
C ALA A 3 -20.86 -33.00 51.38
N GLN A 4 -20.03 -32.38 50.56
CA GLN A 4 -20.13 -31.74 49.26
C GLN A 4 -18.67 -31.60 48.79
N ILE A 5 -18.33 -32.10 47.60
CA ILE A 5 -17.04 -31.83 46.95
C ILE A 5 -17.17 -30.44 46.33
N ILE A 6 -16.49 -29.44 46.91
CA ILE A 6 -16.40 -28.10 46.32
C ILE A 6 -15.40 -28.19 45.16
N GLY A 7 -15.93 -28.43 43.96
CA GLY A 7 -15.18 -28.41 42.73
C GLY A 7 -14.80 -26.98 42.36
N SER A 8 -13.49 -26.74 42.26
CA SER A 8 -12.91 -25.56 41.62
C SER A 8 -13.41 -25.43 40.18
N PHE A 9 -14.14 -24.35 39.88
CA PHE A 9 -14.47 -23.95 38.52
C PHE A 9 -13.60 -22.75 38.16
N PHE A 10 -12.38 -23.02 37.71
CA PHE A 10 -11.51 -22.01 37.09
C PHE A 10 -12.03 -21.77 35.67
N LEU A 11 -12.84 -20.72 35.51
CA LEU A 11 -13.33 -20.27 34.21
C LEU A 11 -12.17 -19.60 33.47
N ILE A 12 -11.43 -20.36 32.67
CA ILE A 12 -10.43 -19.81 31.74
C ILE A 12 -11.20 -19.16 30.60
N LEU A 13 -11.38 -17.84 30.68
CA LEU A 13 -11.74 -17.00 29.53
C LEU A 13 -10.60 -17.07 28.53
N PHE A 14 -10.71 -17.98 27.56
CA PHE A 14 -9.96 -17.88 26.32
C PHE A 14 -10.49 -16.64 25.58
N LEU A 15 -9.79 -15.51 25.75
CA LEU A 15 -9.82 -14.43 24.77
C LEU A 15 -9.24 -15.00 23.49
N ALA A 16 -10.10 -15.59 22.65
CA ALA A 16 -9.80 -15.72 21.24
C ALA A 16 -9.74 -14.30 20.69
N GLY A 17 -8.54 -13.74 20.62
CA GLY A 17 -8.28 -12.61 19.76
C GLY A 17 -8.61 -13.08 18.35
N CYS A 18 -9.74 -12.62 17.81
CA CYS A 18 -9.90 -12.63 16.37
C CYS A 18 -8.79 -11.72 15.84
N ASP A 19 -7.72 -12.33 15.29
CA ASP A 19 -6.90 -11.65 14.29
C ASP A 19 -7.87 -11.28 13.17
N VAL A 20 -8.32 -10.03 13.17
CA VAL A 20 -8.93 -9.45 11.99
C VAL A 20 -7.76 -9.20 11.06
N THR A 21 -7.32 -10.24 10.35
CA THR A 21 -6.48 -10.05 9.16
C THR A 21 -7.31 -9.21 8.19
N GLU A 22 -6.96 -7.92 8.10
CA GLU A 22 -7.53 -7.01 7.13
C GLU A 22 -7.24 -7.57 5.74
N ASN A 23 -8.28 -8.05 5.05
CA ASN A 23 -8.09 -8.64 3.73
C ASN A 23 -7.69 -7.53 2.74
N PRO A 24 -6.67 -7.77 1.89
CA PRO A 24 -6.31 -6.81 0.87
C PRO A 24 -7.49 -6.61 -0.10
N VAL A 25 -7.78 -5.35 -0.40
CA VAL A 25 -8.79 -4.92 -1.37
C VAL A 25 -8.25 -5.10 -2.79
N LEU A 26 -6.95 -4.90 -2.96
CA LEU A 26 -6.21 -5.23 -4.18
C LEU A 26 -4.95 -6.00 -3.77
N ASP A 27 -4.66 -7.09 -4.47
CA ASP A 27 -3.39 -7.78 -4.33
C ASP A 27 -2.98 -8.34 -5.69
N SER A 28 -1.76 -7.98 -6.11
CA SER A 28 -1.16 -8.51 -7.33
C SER A 28 -0.61 -9.94 -7.17
N SER A 29 -0.57 -10.49 -5.96
CA SER A 29 -0.03 -11.82 -5.67
C SER A 29 -0.94 -12.92 -6.23
N GLY A 30 -0.60 -13.41 -7.43
CA GLY A 30 -1.38 -14.39 -8.17
C GLY A 30 -1.85 -13.93 -9.54
N LEU A 31 -1.68 -12.65 -9.88
CA LEU A 31 -2.05 -12.10 -11.18
C LEU A 31 -0.93 -12.27 -12.21
N GLY A 32 -1.31 -12.47 -13.47
CA GLY A 32 -0.38 -12.47 -14.60
C GLY A 32 0.14 -11.08 -14.94
N LEU A 33 1.22 -11.00 -15.72
CA LEU A 33 1.87 -9.74 -16.10
C LEU A 33 0.90 -8.74 -16.73
N GLU A 34 0.17 -9.16 -17.77
CA GLU A 34 -0.78 -8.31 -18.51
C GLU A 34 -1.86 -7.74 -17.59
N GLU A 35 -2.36 -8.53 -16.64
CA GLU A 35 -3.39 -8.10 -15.70
C GLU A 35 -2.84 -7.09 -14.69
N ARG A 36 -1.61 -7.28 -14.19
CA ARG A 36 -0.97 -6.32 -13.29
C ARG A 36 -0.75 -4.97 -13.97
N VAL A 37 -0.29 -4.98 -15.22
CA VAL A 37 -0.11 -3.78 -16.04
C VAL A 37 -1.46 -3.10 -16.31
N ALA A 38 -2.48 -3.88 -16.72
CA ALA A 38 -3.81 -3.34 -17.00
C ALA A 38 -4.45 -2.67 -15.77
N VAL A 39 -4.31 -3.25 -14.59
CA VAL A 39 -4.80 -2.63 -13.35
C VAL A 39 -4.06 -1.33 -13.05
N MET A 40 -2.73 -1.29 -13.22
CA MET A 40 -1.98 -0.06 -12.97
C MET A 40 -2.35 1.06 -13.95
N ASN A 41 -2.52 0.76 -15.24
CA ASN A 41 -3.02 1.73 -16.22
C ASN A 41 -4.42 2.23 -15.82
N LYS A 42 -5.32 1.34 -15.42
CA LYS A 42 -6.68 1.69 -14.98
C LYS A 42 -6.69 2.61 -13.74
N ILE A 43 -5.67 2.53 -12.87
CA ILE A 43 -5.52 3.42 -11.72
C ILE A 43 -5.05 4.82 -12.17
N ILE A 44 -4.11 4.91 -13.10
CA ILE A 44 -3.42 6.15 -13.48
C ILE A 44 -4.17 6.95 -14.56
N GLU A 45 -4.64 6.28 -15.62
CA GLU A 45 -5.24 6.90 -16.81
C GLU A 45 -6.44 7.83 -16.53
N PRO A 46 -7.30 7.57 -15.53
CA PRO A 46 -8.37 8.52 -15.18
C PRO A 46 -7.87 9.85 -14.60
N LEU A 47 -6.60 9.91 -14.17
CA LEU A 47 -6.01 11.05 -13.46
C LEU A 47 -4.96 11.77 -14.31
N SER A 48 -4.22 11.02 -15.12
CA SER A 48 -3.12 11.54 -15.94
C SER A 48 -2.83 10.62 -17.13
N GLU A 49 -2.17 11.15 -18.16
CA GLU A 49 -1.56 10.32 -19.19
C GLU A 49 -0.37 9.55 -18.59
N VAL A 50 -0.28 8.25 -18.89
CA VAL A 50 0.82 7.41 -18.41
C VAL A 50 2.13 7.87 -19.11
N PRO A 51 3.18 8.30 -18.37
CA PRO A 51 4.35 8.93 -19.00
C PRO A 51 5.19 8.02 -19.91
N SER A 52 5.08 6.70 -19.74
CA SER A 52 5.78 5.67 -20.52
C SER A 52 5.03 4.35 -20.44
N GLU A 53 5.41 3.38 -21.28
CA GLU A 53 4.94 2.00 -21.14
C GLU A 53 5.27 1.43 -19.75
N ILE A 54 4.30 0.74 -19.14
CA ILE A 54 4.48 -0.03 -17.91
C ILE A 54 4.83 -1.46 -18.30
N LEU A 55 6.05 -1.90 -17.95
CA LEU A 55 6.57 -3.23 -18.25
C LEU A 55 6.10 -4.28 -17.24
N ASP A 56 5.90 -3.88 -15.99
CA ASP A 56 5.36 -4.72 -14.91
C ASP A 56 4.84 -3.82 -13.78
N ALA A 57 3.94 -4.35 -12.95
CA ALA A 57 3.53 -3.71 -11.72
C ALA A 57 3.32 -4.76 -10.62
N HIS A 58 3.68 -4.43 -9.39
CA HIS A 58 3.25 -5.13 -8.19
C HIS A 58 2.55 -4.13 -7.29
N TYR A 59 1.46 -4.54 -6.66
CA TYR A 59 0.71 -3.68 -5.77
C TYR A 59 -0.04 -4.47 -4.71
N ILE A 60 -0.34 -3.78 -3.61
CA ILE A 60 -1.27 -4.22 -2.57
C ILE A 60 -2.01 -3.00 -2.02
N GLU A 61 -3.32 -3.13 -1.82
CA GLU A 61 -4.13 -2.19 -1.08
C GLU A 61 -4.80 -2.89 0.09
N THR A 62 -4.63 -2.38 1.29
CA THR A 62 -5.29 -2.88 2.50
C THR A 62 -6.24 -1.82 3.04
N ARG A 63 -7.40 -2.23 3.54
CA ARG A 63 -8.32 -1.36 4.25
C ARG A 63 -7.95 -1.33 5.74
N ILE A 64 -7.55 -0.16 6.26
CA ILE A 64 -7.02 0.06 7.61
C ILE A 64 -8.03 0.66 8.61
N GLY A 65 -9.31 0.73 8.21
CA GLY A 65 -10.39 1.26 9.04
C GLY A 65 -11.73 0.58 8.75
N ASP A 66 -12.52 0.35 9.79
CA ASP A 66 -13.82 -0.35 9.71
C ASP A 66 -14.99 0.56 9.29
N GLY A 67 -14.73 1.86 9.07
CA GLY A 67 -15.72 2.86 8.70
C GLY A 67 -16.77 3.13 9.80
N HIS A 68 -16.54 2.70 11.05
CA HIS A 68 -17.51 2.80 12.15
C HIS A 68 -17.17 3.92 13.14
N LEU A 69 -16.90 5.14 12.68
CA LEU A 69 -16.63 6.24 13.60
C LEU A 69 -17.89 6.72 14.37
N PHE A 70 -19.07 6.75 13.76
CA PHE A 70 -20.35 6.95 14.45
C PHE A 70 -21.49 6.33 13.63
N ALA A 71 -22.28 5.43 14.24
CA ALA A 71 -23.47 4.80 13.62
C ALA A 71 -23.26 4.04 12.28
N GLY A 72 -22.04 3.56 12.00
CA GLY A 72 -21.72 2.76 10.80
C GLY A 72 -21.55 3.58 9.51
N VAL A 73 -21.32 4.89 9.62
CA VAL A 73 -21.08 5.77 8.48
C VAL A 73 -19.81 6.59 8.72
N GLY A 74 -18.70 6.10 8.18
CA GLY A 74 -17.41 6.79 8.12
C GLY A 74 -16.65 6.32 6.86
N PRO A 75 -15.78 7.17 6.28
CA PRO A 75 -14.95 6.73 5.16
C PRO A 75 -14.11 5.53 5.60
N SER A 76 -13.96 4.55 4.73
CA SER A 76 -12.96 3.49 4.95
C SER A 76 -11.59 4.07 4.65
N ASP A 77 -10.63 3.73 5.51
CA ASP A 77 -9.24 4.11 5.27
C ASP A 77 -8.49 3.03 4.51
N PHE A 78 -7.55 3.45 3.67
CA PHE A 78 -6.79 2.57 2.79
C PHE A 78 -5.30 2.88 2.88
N LEU A 79 -4.51 1.82 2.77
CA LEU A 79 -3.05 1.87 2.63
C LEU A 79 -2.69 1.16 1.34
N PHE A 80 -1.94 1.81 0.46
CA PHE A 80 -1.59 1.29 -0.84
C PHE A 80 -0.09 1.39 -1.10
N PHE A 81 0.46 0.29 -1.59
CA PHE A 81 1.85 0.18 -2.02
C PHE A 81 1.89 -0.33 -3.45
N ALA A 82 2.77 0.24 -4.28
CA ALA A 82 3.03 -0.26 -5.62
C ALA A 82 4.49 -0.13 -6.04
N LEU A 83 5.01 -1.15 -6.72
CA LEU A 83 6.19 -1.06 -7.56
C LEU A 83 5.73 -1.05 -9.01
N ILE A 84 6.19 -0.08 -9.79
CA ILE A 84 5.97 0.01 -11.24
C ILE A 84 7.32 -0.08 -11.92
N LYS A 85 7.43 -0.98 -12.89
CA LYS A 85 8.62 -1.12 -13.72
C LYS A 85 8.36 -0.50 -15.09
N VAL A 86 9.28 0.34 -15.52
CA VAL A 86 9.24 1.04 -16.81
C VAL A 86 10.60 0.89 -17.52
N PRO A 87 10.71 1.22 -18.82
CA PRO A 87 12.01 1.32 -19.46
C PRO A 87 12.87 2.36 -18.74
N LYS A 88 14.11 1.99 -18.37
CA LYS A 88 14.98 2.84 -17.53
C LYS A 88 15.25 4.22 -18.13
N GLU A 89 15.35 4.29 -19.46
CA GLU A 89 15.55 5.52 -20.23
C GLU A 89 14.33 6.46 -20.17
N GLU A 90 13.17 5.94 -19.78
CA GLU A 90 11.91 6.68 -19.67
C GLU A 90 11.50 6.97 -18.22
N ALA A 91 12.16 6.36 -17.23
CA ALA A 91 11.85 6.54 -15.80
C ALA A 91 11.80 8.01 -15.39
N LYS A 92 12.76 8.82 -15.89
CA LYS A 92 12.82 10.25 -15.60
C LYS A 92 11.56 11.01 -16.03
N LYS A 93 10.83 10.55 -17.07
CA LYS A 93 9.59 11.19 -17.53
C LYS A 93 8.54 11.25 -16.42
N TRP A 94 8.52 10.27 -15.52
CA TRP A 94 7.59 10.19 -14.39
C TRP A 94 7.84 11.24 -13.31
N SER A 95 8.98 11.92 -13.29
CA SER A 95 9.30 12.95 -12.28
C SER A 95 9.26 14.38 -12.80
N GLN A 96 9.15 14.59 -14.13
CA GLN A 96 9.47 15.89 -14.75
C GLN A 96 8.67 17.08 -14.21
N ASN A 97 7.40 16.84 -13.82
CA ASN A 97 6.48 17.89 -13.38
C ASN A 97 5.97 17.66 -11.96
N LEU A 98 6.56 16.72 -11.22
CA LEU A 98 6.13 16.41 -9.87
C LEU A 98 6.75 17.35 -8.85
N LYS A 99 5.97 17.63 -7.81
CA LYS A 99 6.41 18.39 -6.64
C LYS A 99 6.93 17.46 -5.56
N GLU A 100 7.47 18.04 -4.50
CA GLU A 100 7.80 17.30 -3.27
C GLU A 100 6.53 16.76 -2.60
N PRO A 101 6.62 15.68 -1.79
CA PRO A 101 5.49 15.10 -1.09
C PRO A 101 4.69 16.13 -0.28
N TYR A 102 3.37 15.98 -0.26
CA TYR A 102 2.51 16.80 0.56
C TYR A 102 2.80 16.56 2.06
N ASN A 103 2.65 17.60 2.89
CA ASN A 103 2.91 17.55 4.34
C ASN A 103 4.29 16.99 4.75
N GLU A 104 5.30 17.12 3.88
CA GLU A 104 6.67 16.68 4.17
C GLU A 104 6.77 15.18 4.55
N VAL A 105 5.86 14.35 4.02
CA VAL A 105 5.89 12.91 4.25
C VAL A 105 7.17 12.32 3.65
N THR A 106 8.11 11.97 4.54
CA THR A 106 9.46 11.50 4.19
C THR A 106 9.82 10.15 4.83
N GLY A 107 8.93 9.61 5.65
CA GLY A 107 9.14 8.34 6.34
C GLY A 107 9.09 7.15 5.40
N PHE A 108 10.05 6.24 5.54
CA PHE A 108 9.99 4.93 4.91
C PHE A 108 8.74 4.16 5.40
N SER A 109 8.03 3.55 4.47
CA SER A 109 6.87 2.70 4.73
C SER A 109 7.00 1.44 3.88
N SER A 110 6.47 0.33 4.38
CA SER A 110 6.50 -0.96 3.70
C SER A 110 5.17 -1.69 3.84
N PRO A 111 4.75 -2.43 2.82
CA PRO A 111 3.60 -3.32 2.93
C PRO A 111 3.82 -4.35 4.02
N GLU A 112 2.71 -4.84 4.59
CA GLU A 112 2.77 -5.94 5.56
C GLU A 112 3.28 -7.23 4.90
N GLY A 113 4.10 -7.97 5.65
CA GLY A 113 4.78 -9.17 5.17
C GLY A 113 6.04 -8.88 4.34
N ASP A 114 6.84 -9.92 4.13
CA ASP A 114 8.05 -9.83 3.31
C ASP A 114 7.70 -9.82 1.82
N LYS A 115 7.55 -8.62 1.25
CA LYS A 115 7.33 -8.41 -0.18
C LYS A 115 8.68 -8.22 -0.88
N LYS A 116 9.19 -9.28 -1.50
CA LYS A 116 10.49 -9.28 -2.22
C LYS A 116 10.64 -8.22 -3.33
N TRP A 117 9.52 -7.74 -3.86
CA TRP A 117 9.49 -6.68 -4.87
C TRP A 117 9.58 -5.26 -4.26
N TRP A 118 9.50 -5.13 -2.93
CA TRP A 118 9.49 -3.84 -2.28
C TRP A 118 10.89 -3.24 -2.09
N LEU A 119 10.91 -1.93 -1.95
CA LEU A 119 12.09 -1.12 -1.75
C LEU A 119 12.75 -1.42 -0.40
N ALA A 120 14.05 -1.73 -0.42
CA ALA A 120 14.86 -1.79 0.78
C ALA A 120 15.01 -0.40 1.41
N LYS A 121 15.00 -0.33 2.74
CA LYS A 121 15.05 0.93 3.48
C LYS A 121 16.32 1.74 3.17
N GLU A 122 17.45 1.06 3.03
CA GLU A 122 18.74 1.69 2.72
C GLU A 122 18.68 2.39 1.36
N LYS A 123 18.10 1.72 0.36
CA LYS A 123 17.91 2.29 -0.97
C LYS A 123 16.94 3.45 -0.95
N PHE A 124 15.85 3.37 -0.18
CA PHE A 124 14.89 4.47 -0.02
C PHE A 124 15.55 5.77 0.43
N MET A 125 16.49 5.70 1.38
CA MET A 125 17.19 6.89 1.89
C MET A 125 18.02 7.62 0.83
N GLU A 126 18.33 6.96 -0.29
CA GLU A 126 19.07 7.55 -1.42
C GLU A 126 18.15 8.18 -2.47
N LEU A 127 16.85 7.85 -2.45
CA LEU A 127 15.92 8.25 -3.50
C LEU A 127 15.26 9.59 -3.17
N ARG A 128 15.07 10.39 -4.21
CA ARG A 128 14.23 11.59 -4.12
C ARG A 128 12.77 11.17 -4.07
N LEU A 129 12.02 11.83 -3.19
CA LEU A 129 10.59 11.63 -3.03
C LEU A 129 9.81 12.70 -3.78
N TYR A 130 8.65 12.29 -4.28
CA TYR A 130 7.72 13.10 -5.06
C TYR A 130 6.28 12.90 -4.54
N GLU A 131 5.42 13.86 -4.83
CA GLU A 131 3.99 13.75 -4.59
C GLU A 131 3.33 12.61 -5.39
N THR A 132 2.19 12.13 -4.88
CA THR A 132 1.42 11.00 -5.44
C THR A 132 0.09 11.41 -6.06
N LYS A 133 -0.34 12.66 -5.86
CA LYS A 133 -1.63 13.18 -6.30
C LYS A 133 -1.77 13.12 -7.82
N THR A 134 -0.73 13.47 -8.56
CA THR A 134 -0.80 13.52 -10.04
C THR A 134 -1.17 12.17 -10.65
N TYR A 135 -0.63 11.06 -10.14
CA TYR A 135 -0.85 9.72 -10.73
C TYR A 135 -1.80 8.82 -9.93
N PHE A 136 -2.00 9.10 -8.63
CA PHE A 136 -2.80 8.24 -7.75
C PHE A 136 -3.94 8.97 -7.06
N GLY A 137 -4.08 10.28 -7.28
CA GLY A 137 -5.20 11.08 -6.77
C GLY A 137 -5.20 11.25 -5.24
N ARG A 138 -4.17 10.74 -4.56
CA ARG A 138 -4.00 10.77 -3.11
C ARG A 138 -2.94 11.79 -2.74
N TYR A 139 -3.22 12.66 -1.78
CA TYR A 139 -2.24 13.66 -1.32
C TYR A 139 -1.20 13.05 -0.39
N ASN A 140 -1.62 12.10 0.43
CA ASN A 140 -0.79 11.53 1.47
C ASN A 140 0.05 10.38 0.92
N GLY A 141 1.34 10.41 1.27
CA GLY A 141 2.32 9.42 0.85
C GLY A 141 3.41 10.00 -0.03
N TRP A 142 4.10 9.13 -0.74
CA TRP A 142 5.24 9.49 -1.57
C TRP A 142 5.39 8.54 -2.75
N MET A 143 5.98 9.07 -3.81
CA MET A 143 6.55 8.28 -4.90
C MET A 143 8.07 8.45 -4.91
N ALA A 144 8.81 7.36 -5.00
CA ALA A 144 10.27 7.33 -5.09
C ALA A 144 10.66 6.69 -6.43
N ILE A 145 11.52 7.36 -7.20
CA ILE A 145 11.90 6.89 -8.54
C ILE A 145 13.38 6.54 -8.55
N ASP A 146 13.70 5.29 -8.87
CA ASP A 146 15.06 4.82 -9.14
C ASP A 146 15.31 4.83 -10.65
N ASP A 147 15.75 5.99 -11.16
CA ASP A 147 16.04 6.21 -12.58
C ASP A 147 17.06 5.19 -13.13
N ALA A 148 17.97 4.68 -12.30
CA ALA A 148 19.01 3.74 -12.73
C ALA A 148 18.45 2.36 -13.08
N SER A 149 17.37 1.93 -12.42
CA SER A 149 16.77 0.60 -12.57
C SER A 149 15.41 0.63 -13.30
N GLY A 150 14.82 1.81 -13.51
CA GLY A 150 13.49 1.94 -14.10
C GLY A 150 12.39 1.47 -13.14
N LEU A 151 12.60 1.65 -11.84
CA LEU A 151 11.67 1.24 -10.80
C LEU A 151 11.08 2.46 -10.10
N ILE A 152 9.77 2.43 -9.94
CA ILE A 152 8.99 3.50 -9.33
C ILE A 152 8.24 2.87 -8.16
N TYR A 153 8.48 3.37 -6.96
CA TYR A 153 7.88 2.90 -5.72
C TYR A 153 6.88 3.91 -5.23
N VAL A 154 5.70 3.46 -4.85
CA VAL A 154 4.56 4.31 -4.49
C VAL A 154 4.01 3.84 -3.17
N HIS A 155 3.88 4.76 -2.22
CA HIS A 155 3.15 4.56 -0.98
C HIS A 155 2.09 5.66 -0.87
N THR A 156 0.85 5.29 -0.63
CA THR A 156 -0.24 6.24 -0.35
C THR A 156 -1.12 5.73 0.78
N TYR A 157 -1.78 6.66 1.48
CA TYR A 157 -2.77 6.31 2.49
C TYR A 157 -3.92 7.33 2.52
N THR A 158 -5.05 6.95 3.09
CA THR A 158 -6.13 7.87 3.46
C THR A 158 -6.21 7.98 4.99
N LEU A 159 -6.77 9.10 5.46
CA LEU A 159 -7.02 9.43 6.86
C LEU A 159 -8.46 9.93 7.01
#